data_AF-A0A382D789-F1
#
_entry.id   AF-A0A382D789-F1
#
_cell.length_a   1.000
_cell.length_b   1.000
_cell.length_c   1.000
_cell.angle_alpha   90.00
_cell.angle_beta   90.00
_cell.angle_gamma   90.00
#
_symmetry.space_group_name_H-M   'P 1'
#
loop_
_entity.id
_entity.type
_entity.pdbx_description
1 polymer ?
#
loop_
_entity_poly.entity_id
_entity_poly.type
_entity_poly.pdbx_seq_one_letter_code
_entity_poly.pdbx_strand_id
1 'polypeptide(L)'
;MSISKMERFLETHPHCELRIQAPNIVGGHGDRVKLDGGMKDVLNKIGDAHPGSELHSRHGSKDIKREKSVKTIKKHVDIQSKT
;
A
#
# COMPACT_ATOMS: atom_id res chain seq x y z
N MET A 1 -12.44 -6.41 32.69
CA MET A 1 -12.28 -6.15 34.13
C MET A 1 -11.42 -4.92 34.31
N SER A 2 -11.58 -4.15 35.40
CA SER A 2 -10.59 -3.14 35.76
C SER A 2 -9.35 -3.81 36.34
N ILE A 3 -8.20 -3.14 36.25
CA ILE A 3 -6.91 -3.64 36.76
C ILE A 3 -7.03 -4.03 38.24
N SER A 4 -7.72 -3.23 39.05
CA SER A 4 -7.92 -3.50 40.48
C SER A 4 -8.71 -4.78 40.79
N LYS A 5 -9.58 -5.24 39.88
CA LYS A 5 -10.30 -6.51 40.06
C LYS A 5 -9.43 -7.72 39.69
N MET A 6 -8.47 -7.53 38.78
CA MET A 6 -7.52 -8.55 38.36
C MET A 6 -6.51 -8.85 39.47
N GLU A 7 -6.02 -7.83 40.17
CA GLU A 7 -5.09 -7.97 41.31
C GLU A 7 -5.69 -8.83 42.43
N ARG A 8 -6.93 -8.53 42.84
CA ARG A 8 -7.67 -9.34 43.85
C ARG A 8 -7.89 -10.79 43.42
N PHE A 9 -8.03 -11.02 42.11
CA PHE A 9 -8.20 -12.37 41.57
C PHE A 9 -6.91 -13.20 41.67
N LEU A 10 -5.75 -12.56 41.44
CA LEU A 10 -4.44 -13.20 41.55
C LEU A 10 -4.07 -13.49 43.02
N GLU A 11 -4.46 -12.62 43.96
CA GLU A 11 -4.27 -12.85 45.40
C GLU A 11 -5.05 -14.07 45.90
N THR A 12 -6.24 -14.31 45.34
CA THR A 12 -7.12 -15.41 45.76
C THR A 12 -6.80 -16.73 45.06
N HIS A 13 -6.10 -16.69 43.93
CA HIS A 13 -5.81 -17.86 43.09
C HIS A 13 -4.30 -17.93 42.81
N PRO A 14 -3.49 -18.45 43.76
CA PRO A 14 -2.02 -18.46 43.66
C PRO A 14 -1.47 -19.39 42.58
N HIS A 15 -2.33 -20.20 41.93
CA HIS A 15 -1.98 -21.04 40.78
C HIS A 15 -2.11 -20.31 39.43
N CYS A 16 -2.62 -19.08 39.43
CA CYS A 16 -2.77 -18.26 38.24
C CYS A 16 -1.69 -17.16 38.22
N GLU A 17 -0.92 -17.11 37.13
CA GLU A 17 0.11 -16.09 36.94
C GLU A 17 -0.21 -15.21 35.74
N LEU A 18 0.10 -13.92 35.85
CA LEU A 18 -0.01 -13.00 34.73
C LEU A 18 1.18 -13.18 33.79
N ARG A 19 0.99 -13.95 32.73
CA ARG A 19 2.03 -14.12 31.71
C ARG A 19 1.99 -12.98 30.71
N ILE A 20 2.94 -12.04 30.81
CA ILE A 20 3.16 -11.03 29.76
C ILE A 20 3.70 -11.77 28.54
N GLN A 21 2.82 -12.09 27.58
CA GLN A 21 3.22 -12.67 26.30
C GLN A 21 3.76 -11.60 25.38
N ALA A 22 4.63 -11.99 24.44
CA ALA A 22 5.07 -11.10 23.38
C ALA A 22 3.84 -10.53 22.63
N PRO A 23 3.86 -9.25 22.22
CA PRO A 23 2.75 -8.68 21.47
C PRO A 23 2.54 -9.48 20.18
N ASN A 24 1.32 -9.97 19.97
CA ASN A 24 0.93 -10.54 18.67
C ASN A 24 0.95 -9.42 17.63
N ILE A 25 2.00 -9.39 16.80
CA ILE A 25 2.08 -8.50 15.66
C ILE A 25 1.11 -9.03 14.59
N VAL A 26 -0.09 -8.45 14.54
CA VAL A 26 -1.02 -8.68 13.43
C VAL A 26 -0.59 -7.82 12.24
N GLY A 27 0.02 -8.45 11.24
CA GLY A 27 0.36 -7.81 9.97
C GLY A 27 -0.83 -7.84 9.01
N GLY A 28 -1.11 -6.73 8.31
CA GLY A 28 -2.08 -6.71 7.20
C GLY A 28 -3.20 -5.67 7.28
N HIS A 29 -3.23 -4.79 8.29
CA HIS A 29 -4.16 -3.67 8.30
C HIS A 29 -3.58 -2.49 7.50
N GLY A 30 -4.12 -2.23 6.31
CA GLY A 30 -3.90 -0.96 5.57
C GLY A 30 -3.06 -1.03 4.29
N ASP A 31 -2.19 -2.03 4.10
CA ASP A 31 -1.24 -2.03 2.98
C ASP A 31 -1.84 -2.50 1.62
N ARG A 32 -3.06 -3.05 1.64
CA ARG A 32 -3.75 -3.57 0.43
C ARG A 32 -5.19 -3.09 0.29
N VAL A 33 -5.50 -1.89 0.81
CA VAL A 33 -6.82 -1.31 0.60
C VAL A 33 -6.98 -1.06 -0.90
N LYS A 34 -7.78 -1.91 -1.57
CA LYS A 34 -8.13 -1.72 -2.97
C LYS A 34 -8.81 -0.35 -3.05
N LEU A 35 -8.27 0.53 -3.90
CA LEU A 35 -8.95 1.78 -4.25
C LEU A 35 -10.39 1.45 -4.67
N ASP A 36 -11.33 2.21 -4.12
CA ASP A 36 -12.74 2.13 -4.48
C ASP A 36 -12.91 2.35 -5.99
N GLY A 37 -13.95 1.74 -6.57
CA GLY A 37 -14.23 1.80 -8.00
C GLY A 37 -14.30 3.24 -8.52
N GLY A 38 -15.04 4.11 -7.82
CA GLY A 38 -15.17 5.52 -8.20
C GLY A 38 -13.85 6.29 -8.16
N MET A 39 -12.99 6.01 -7.17
CA MET A 39 -11.67 6.64 -7.08
C MET A 39 -10.75 6.20 -8.22
N LYS A 40 -10.83 4.95 -8.66
CA LYS A 40 -10.07 4.47 -9.82
C LYS A 40 -10.49 5.19 -11.10
N ASP A 41 -11.78 5.40 -11.32
CA ASP A 41 -12.26 6.07 -12.53
C ASP A 41 -11.77 7.52 -12.61
N VAL A 42 -11.75 8.22 -11.48
CA VAL A 42 -11.18 9.58 -11.39
C VAL A 42 -9.68 9.56 -11.70
N LEU A 43 -8.92 8.64 -11.10
CA LEU A 43 -7.47 8.53 -11.34
C LEU A 43 -7.16 8.18 -12.80
N ASN A 44 -7.96 7.31 -13.42
CA ASN A 44 -7.83 6.97 -14.83
C ASN A 44 -8.08 8.20 -15.71
N LYS A 45 -9.15 8.96 -15.45
CA LYS A 45 -9.50 10.17 -16.21
C LYS A 45 -8.42 11.26 -16.12
N ILE A 46 -7.88 11.50 -14.92
CA ILE A 46 -6.78 12.47 -14.72
C ILE A 46 -5.50 11.96 -15.39
N GLY A 47 -5.21 10.66 -15.26
CA GLY A 47 -4.09 10.03 -15.95
C GLY A 47 -4.17 10.20 -17.47
N ASP A 48 -5.32 9.93 -18.07
CA ASP A 48 -5.54 10.05 -19.51
C ASP A 48 -5.48 11.50 -20.02
N ALA A 49 -5.95 12.47 -19.22
CA ALA A 49 -5.83 13.89 -19.55
C ALA A 49 -4.37 14.39 -19.56
N HIS A 50 -3.47 13.75 -18.80
CA HIS A 50 -2.07 14.14 -18.66
C HIS A 50 -1.10 13.02 -19.10
N PRO A 51 -0.99 12.76 -20.41
CA PRO A 51 -0.13 11.72 -20.97
C PRO A 51 1.35 12.08 -20.81
N GLY A 52 1.99 11.53 -19.78
CA GLY A 52 3.40 11.79 -19.45
C GLY A 52 3.66 11.96 -17.95
N SER A 53 2.60 12.16 -17.16
CA SER A 53 2.67 12.17 -15.70
C SER A 53 2.99 10.79 -15.12
N GLU A 54 3.57 10.75 -13.93
CA GLU A 54 3.74 9.49 -13.17
C GLU A 54 2.39 8.82 -12.88
N LEU A 55 1.34 9.63 -12.72
CA LEU A 55 -0.02 9.15 -12.51
C LEU A 55 -0.53 8.36 -13.72
N HIS A 56 -0.32 8.87 -14.93
CA HIS A 56 -0.67 8.16 -16.15
C HIS A 56 0.05 6.81 -16.27
N SER A 57 1.32 6.71 -15.84
CA SER A 57 2.07 5.45 -15.85
C SER A 57 1.44 4.37 -14.95
N ARG A 58 0.84 4.80 -13.83
CA ARG A 58 0.24 3.92 -12.81
C ARG A 58 -1.23 3.59 -13.07
N HIS A 59 -2.02 4.57 -13.50
CA HIS A 59 -3.49 4.46 -13.62
C HIS A 59 -4.05 4.80 -15.00
N GLY A 60 -3.26 5.41 -15.89
CA GLY A 60 -3.73 5.77 -17.23
C GLY A 60 -3.97 4.57 -18.14
N SER A 61 -4.76 4.78 -19.18
CA SER A 61 -4.99 3.82 -20.26
C SER A 61 -3.71 3.56 -21.05
N LYS A 62 -3.43 2.28 -21.30
CA LYS A 62 -2.22 1.81 -21.97
C LYS A 62 -2.56 1.25 -23.34
N ASP A 63 -2.26 2.02 -24.39
CA ASP A 63 -2.28 1.54 -25.77
C ASP A 63 -0.90 0.98 -26.15
N ILE A 64 -0.89 -0.22 -26.73
CA ILE A 64 0.32 -0.94 -27.17
C ILE A 64 1.16 -0.05 -28.10
N LYS A 65 0.53 0.69 -29.03
CA LYS A 65 1.26 1.55 -29.97
C LYS A 65 2.07 2.60 -29.24
N ARG A 66 1.45 3.27 -28.27
CA ARG A 66 2.08 4.32 -27.47
C ARG A 66 3.17 3.78 -26.57
N GLU A 67 2.95 2.65 -25.91
CA GLU A 67 3.97 2.03 -25.05
C GLU A 67 5.23 1.67 -25.84
N LYS A 68 5.10 1.15 -27.07
CA LYS A 68 6.25 0.85 -27.92
C LYS A 68 7.00 2.13 -28.30
N SER A 69 6.30 3.21 -28.65
CA SER A 69 6.91 4.51 -28.94
C SER A 69 7.68 5.08 -27.76
N VAL A 70 7.06 5.12 -26.57
CA VAL A 70 7.70 5.59 -25.33
C VAL A 70 8.93 4.75 -24.98
N LYS A 71 8.84 3.42 -25.13
CA LYS A 71 9.97 2.52 -24.90
C LYS A 71 11.12 2.79 -25.86
N THR A 72 10.84 3.05 -27.14
CA THR A 72 11.86 3.40 -28.12
C THR A 72 12.51 4.74 -27.79
N ILE A 73 11.73 5.77 -27.47
CA ILE A 73 12.26 7.08 -27.07
C ILE A 73 13.16 6.93 -25.86
N LYS A 74 12.70 6.24 -24.81
CA LYS A 74 13.47 6.03 -23.57
C LYS A 74 14.82 5.37 -23.84
N LYS A 75 14.86 4.32 -24.68
CA LYS A 75 16.12 3.67 -25.08
C LYS A 75 17.11 4.65 -25.72
N HIS A 76 16.65 5.52 -26.62
CA HIS A 76 17.54 6.46 -27.30
C HIS A 76 18.00 7.59 -26.36
N VAL A 77 17.13 8.06 -25.46
CA VAL A 77 17.50 9.02 -24.41
C VAL A 77 18.58 8.42 -23.50
N ASP A 78 18.43 7.18 -23.06
CA ASP A 78 19.41 6.50 -22.18
C ASP A 78 20.77 6.31 -22.87
N ILE A 79 20.79 6.14 -24.20
CA ILE A 79 22.02 6.05 -25.00
C ILE A 79 22.68 7.43 -25.11
N GLN A 80 21.89 8.46 -25.41
CA GLN A 80 22.38 9.83 -25.53
C GLN A 80 22.91 10.38 -24.21
N SER A 81 22.29 10.05 -23.08
CA SER A 81 22.75 10.50 -21.75
C SER A 81 24.06 9.86 -21.30
N LYS A 82 24.47 8.76 -21.93
CA LYS A 82 25.72 8.06 -21.65
C LYS A 82 26.88 8.53 -22.53
N THR A 83 26.59 9.30 -23.57
CA THR A 83 27.58 9.92 -24.47
C THR A 83 27.96 11.27 -23.89
#